data_AF-A0A4Q1KBV9-F1
#
_entry.id   AF-A0A4Q1KBV9-F1
#
_cell.length_a   1.000
_cell.length_b   1.000
_cell.length_c   1.000
_cell.angle_alpha   90.00
_cell.angle_beta   90.00
_cell.angle_gamma   90.00
#
_symmetry.space_group_name_H-M   'P 1'
#
loop_
_entity.id
_entity.type
_entity.pdbx_description
1 polymer ?
#
loop_
_entity_poly.entity_id
_entity_poly.type
_entity_poly.pdbx_seq_one_letter_code
_entity_poly.pdbx_strand_id
1 'polypeptide(L)'
;MNIIRLFENLQLDHNRTHEFTEDEIIRIEKQVNVEKRLNPDIDVNVASQLTEALRNYPHTFYFVIQERVLYNFFAGTTYGYDRFQTPVEADNWHEIQIFFEKYLLTDLSFFLEQKIADNQFDAVKEIMEYSHFFPEEFLLTLQRKAIQKIEFAVNQLMNPASTSSHIDYCKTSSFFNFLSQLTSPEMDEKVKILLNRVVDIYNSNNQHPQAGSIMVAMASYRPFDEDLEETLLGNRNVVLGKSHSKKSYFSSFSWKTFGIILIILLKIAFAANRCSGSSSSTYEPTNQLETTVEEAPPTTDRYYTDMHFKIDSFKVFLTHFDPAKITQVKPIEKIVTSSNPFTTFYNDQVSSAGDERFQRIQNKTNYDVIVLENVIVYDSIKMPAKAFYIKANESFQLNTSDYNKRILNFYVGRNLASFQDPSRHYFIGNHSNVEYRFTELAPNAKELIDKDCRFEGPIELREEKGKVEVFTKEVRSAVEEIKEAAAKN
;
A
#
# COMPACT_ATOMS: atom_id res chain seq x y z
N MET A 1 -1.59 -18.67 -25.07
CA MET A 1 -1.42 -17.30 -25.60
C MET A 1 -2.79 -16.74 -25.89
N ASN A 2 -3.10 -15.48 -25.54
CA ASN A 2 -4.40 -14.86 -25.83
C ASN A 2 -4.39 -14.03 -27.12
N ILE A 3 -5.57 -13.53 -27.51
CA ILE A 3 -5.77 -12.75 -28.73
C ILE A 3 -5.04 -11.40 -28.74
N ILE A 4 -4.86 -10.74 -27.58
CA ILE A 4 -4.16 -9.44 -27.48
C ILE A 4 -2.65 -9.65 -27.66
N ARG A 5 -2.10 -10.72 -27.08
CA ARG A 5 -0.69 -11.09 -27.29
C ARG A 5 -0.42 -11.47 -28.74
N LEU A 6 -1.35 -12.17 -29.39
CA LEU A 6 -1.24 -12.44 -30.83
C LEU A 6 -1.31 -11.14 -31.64
N PHE A 7 -2.23 -10.24 -31.31
CA PHE A 7 -2.35 -8.93 -31.95
C PHE A 7 -1.05 -8.11 -31.86
N GLU A 8 -0.41 -8.08 -30.70
CA GLU A 8 0.89 -7.42 -30.51
C GLU A 8 2.01 -8.10 -31.31
N ASN A 9 2.07 -9.43 -31.32
CA ASN A 9 3.08 -10.17 -32.07
C ASN A 9 2.98 -9.89 -33.58
N LEU A 10 1.76 -9.69 -34.09
CA LEU A 10 1.50 -9.36 -35.49
C LEU A 10 1.79 -7.89 -35.84
N GLN A 11 2.09 -7.05 -34.85
CA GLN A 11 2.37 -5.63 -34.98
C GLN A 11 1.26 -4.87 -35.72
N LEU A 12 0.01 -5.20 -35.39
CA LEU A 12 -1.16 -4.55 -35.99
C LEU A 12 -1.35 -3.13 -35.45
N ASP A 13 -1.99 -2.27 -36.24
CA ASP A 13 -2.21 -0.88 -35.88
C ASP A 13 -3.29 -0.74 -34.79
N HIS A 14 -2.82 -0.43 -33.57
CA HIS A 14 -3.62 -0.17 -32.37
C HIS A 14 -4.68 0.92 -32.57
N ASN A 15 -4.35 1.97 -33.33
CA ASN A 15 -5.18 3.17 -33.41
C ASN A 15 -6.35 3.02 -34.39
N ARG A 16 -6.27 2.03 -35.29
CA ARG A 16 -7.22 1.85 -36.39
C ARG A 16 -7.94 0.51 -36.34
N THR A 17 -7.83 -0.20 -35.22
CA THR A 17 -8.41 -1.55 -35.07
C THR A 17 -9.92 -1.57 -35.28
N HIS A 18 -10.63 -0.49 -34.92
CA HIS A 18 -12.07 -0.37 -35.14
C HIS A 18 -12.46 0.02 -36.58
N GLU A 19 -11.49 0.39 -37.43
CA GLU A 19 -11.69 0.82 -38.81
C GLU A 19 -11.29 -0.25 -39.84
N PHE A 20 -10.84 -1.43 -39.39
CA PHE A 20 -10.38 -2.47 -40.30
C PHE A 20 -11.52 -2.94 -41.22
N THR A 21 -11.23 -2.90 -42.52
CA THR A 21 -12.12 -3.42 -43.56
C THR A 21 -12.07 -4.95 -43.62
N GLU A 22 -13.09 -5.57 -44.21
CA GLU A 22 -13.11 -7.03 -44.38
C GLU A 22 -11.89 -7.55 -45.17
N ASP A 23 -11.41 -6.79 -46.17
CA ASP A 23 -10.20 -7.12 -46.92
C ASP A 23 -8.94 -7.07 -46.04
N GLU A 24 -8.85 -6.13 -45.10
CA GLU A 24 -7.77 -6.05 -44.12
C GLU A 24 -7.84 -7.22 -43.13
N ILE A 25 -9.03 -7.56 -42.64
CA ILE A 25 -9.25 -8.73 -41.76
C ILE A 25 -8.83 -10.03 -42.46
N ILE A 26 -9.16 -10.20 -43.74
CA ILE A 26 -8.73 -11.37 -44.54
C ILE A 26 -7.20 -11.41 -44.68
N ARG A 27 -6.53 -10.25 -44.81
CA ARG A 27 -5.06 -10.20 -44.83
C ARG A 27 -4.46 -10.58 -43.48
N ILE A 28 -5.04 -10.09 -42.38
CA ILE A 28 -4.64 -10.46 -41.01
C ILE A 28 -4.83 -11.96 -40.80
N GLU A 29 -5.95 -12.54 -41.22
CA GLU A 29 -6.20 -13.99 -41.13
C GLU A 29 -5.13 -14.81 -41.87
N LYS A 30 -4.72 -14.36 -43.06
CA LYS A 30 -3.61 -14.98 -43.80
C LYS A 30 -2.29 -14.85 -43.05
N GLN A 31 -1.99 -13.69 -42.48
CA GLN A 31 -0.77 -13.45 -41.69
C GLN A 31 -0.73 -14.35 -40.45
N VAL A 32 -1.84 -14.45 -39.71
CA VAL A 32 -2.01 -15.34 -38.56
C VAL A 32 -1.74 -16.80 -38.94
N ASN A 33 -2.28 -17.26 -40.06
CA ASN A 33 -2.07 -18.63 -40.55
C ASN A 33 -0.63 -18.93 -40.94
N VAL A 34 0.12 -17.92 -41.42
CA VAL A 34 1.56 -18.04 -41.67
C VAL A 34 2.31 -18.11 -40.34
N GLU A 35 2.04 -17.20 -39.41
CA GLU A 35 2.70 -17.12 -38.11
C GLU A 35 2.51 -18.40 -37.29
N LYS A 36 1.30 -18.96 -37.32
CA LYS A 36 0.97 -20.25 -36.68
C LYS A 36 1.83 -21.41 -37.19
N ARG A 37 2.29 -21.39 -38.44
CA ARG A 37 3.20 -22.43 -38.98
C ARG A 37 4.63 -22.27 -38.45
N LEU A 38 5.00 -21.05 -38.08
CA LEU A 38 6.34 -20.70 -37.59
C LEU A 38 6.44 -20.79 -36.08
N ASN A 39 5.34 -20.54 -35.37
CA ASN A 39 5.27 -20.54 -33.92
C ASN A 39 4.22 -21.55 -33.41
N PRO A 40 4.64 -22.69 -32.83
CA PRO A 40 3.72 -23.71 -32.33
C PRO A 40 2.91 -23.29 -31.10
N ASP A 41 3.26 -22.19 -30.43
CA ASP A 41 2.53 -21.65 -29.28
C ASP A 41 1.21 -20.96 -29.69
N ILE A 42 0.99 -20.76 -30.99
CA ILE A 42 -0.23 -20.18 -31.55
C ILE A 42 -1.25 -21.29 -31.78
N ASP A 43 -2.11 -21.49 -30.79
CA ASP A 43 -3.25 -22.41 -30.92
C ASP A 43 -4.18 -21.98 -32.07
N VAL A 44 -4.72 -22.97 -32.78
CA VAL A 44 -5.73 -22.82 -33.84
C VAL A 44 -6.90 -21.96 -33.36
N ASN A 45 -7.30 -22.13 -32.09
CA ASN A 45 -8.41 -21.41 -31.52
C ASN A 45 -8.10 -19.92 -31.37
N VAL A 46 -6.90 -19.55 -30.90
CA VAL A 46 -6.49 -18.15 -30.69
C VAL A 46 -6.44 -17.39 -32.01
N ALA A 47 -5.95 -18.04 -33.06
CA ALA A 47 -5.93 -17.52 -34.42
C ALA A 47 -7.35 -17.17 -34.93
N SER A 48 -8.30 -18.10 -34.79
CA SER A 48 -9.69 -17.89 -35.20
C SER A 48 -10.43 -16.90 -34.30
N GLN A 49 -10.09 -16.86 -33.01
CA GLN A 49 -10.70 -15.95 -32.04
C GLN A 49 -10.30 -14.50 -32.30
N LEU A 50 -9.05 -14.24 -32.67
CA LEU A 50 -8.61 -12.88 -33.03
C LEU A 50 -9.35 -12.36 -34.27
N THR A 51 -9.46 -13.16 -35.33
CA THR A 51 -10.18 -12.74 -36.55
C THR A 51 -11.67 -12.56 -36.30
N GLU A 52 -12.27 -13.42 -35.47
CA GLU A 52 -13.65 -13.26 -35.03
C GLU A 52 -13.86 -11.98 -34.19
N ALA A 53 -12.95 -11.69 -33.25
CA ALA A 53 -12.98 -10.48 -32.44
C ALA A 53 -12.90 -9.22 -33.31
N LEU A 54 -11.98 -9.19 -34.29
CA LEU A 54 -11.84 -8.06 -35.22
C LEU A 54 -13.08 -7.84 -36.09
N ARG A 55 -13.74 -8.92 -36.52
CA ARG A 55 -14.92 -8.83 -37.40
C ARG A 55 -16.20 -8.49 -36.64
N ASN A 56 -16.41 -9.11 -35.48
CA ASN A 56 -17.69 -9.05 -34.77
C ASN A 56 -17.70 -8.08 -33.58
N TYR A 57 -16.53 -7.73 -33.04
CA TYR A 57 -16.37 -6.86 -31.87
C TYR A 57 -15.32 -5.75 -32.09
N PRO A 58 -15.27 -5.05 -33.24
CA PRO A 58 -14.17 -4.13 -33.57
C PRO A 58 -14.03 -2.97 -32.58
N HIS A 59 -15.15 -2.36 -32.15
CA HIS A 59 -15.14 -1.26 -31.20
C HIS A 59 -14.79 -1.72 -29.78
N THR A 60 -15.39 -2.83 -29.33
CA THR A 60 -15.11 -3.42 -28.02
C THR A 60 -13.65 -3.87 -27.91
N PHE A 61 -13.11 -4.51 -28.94
CA PHE A 61 -11.71 -4.90 -28.96
C PHE A 61 -10.78 -3.69 -28.95
N TYR A 62 -11.06 -2.67 -29.77
CA TYR A 62 -10.33 -1.41 -29.75
C TYR A 62 -10.35 -0.78 -28.35
N PHE A 63 -11.50 -0.68 -27.70
CA PHE A 63 -11.61 -0.17 -26.33
C PHE A 63 -10.69 -0.91 -25.35
N VAL A 64 -10.73 -2.24 -25.35
CA VAL A 64 -9.91 -3.06 -24.44
C VAL A 64 -8.41 -2.89 -24.69
N ILE A 65 -7.96 -2.77 -25.95
CA ILE A 65 -6.52 -2.58 -26.23
C ILE A 65 -6.03 -1.15 -25.94
N GLN A 66 -6.93 -0.17 -25.82
CA GLN A 66 -6.59 1.18 -25.37
C GLN A 66 -6.47 1.29 -23.85
N GLU A 67 -7.02 0.34 -23.09
CA GLU A 67 -6.83 0.26 -21.64
C GLU A 67 -5.42 -0.24 -21.31
N ARG A 68 -4.50 0.70 -21.06
CA ARG A 68 -3.06 0.46 -20.84
C ARG A 68 -2.76 -0.74 -19.95
N VAL A 69 -3.39 -0.82 -18.78
CA VAL A 69 -3.11 -1.86 -17.78
C VAL A 69 -3.52 -3.23 -18.31
N LEU A 70 -4.74 -3.34 -18.85
CA LEU A 70 -5.27 -4.58 -19.41
C LEU A 70 -4.45 -5.01 -20.63
N TYR A 71 -4.15 -4.08 -21.52
CA TYR A 71 -3.32 -4.34 -22.68
C TYR A 71 -1.93 -4.85 -22.28
N ASN A 72 -1.22 -4.13 -21.41
CA ASN A 72 0.12 -4.52 -20.95
C ASN A 72 0.08 -5.90 -20.27
N PHE A 73 -0.96 -6.17 -19.48
CA PHE A 73 -1.18 -7.46 -18.84
C PHE A 73 -1.34 -8.59 -19.87
N PHE A 74 -2.28 -8.46 -20.81
CA PHE A 74 -2.58 -9.54 -21.76
C PHE A 74 -1.48 -9.69 -22.82
N ALA A 75 -0.87 -8.59 -23.27
CA ALA A 75 0.23 -8.61 -24.24
C ALA A 75 1.56 -9.07 -23.63
N GLY A 76 1.73 -8.95 -22.31
CA GLY A 76 3.01 -9.20 -21.64
C GLY A 76 4.03 -8.09 -21.92
N THR A 77 3.58 -6.83 -21.91
CA THR A 77 4.39 -5.65 -22.23
C THR A 77 4.32 -4.61 -21.11
N THR A 78 5.05 -3.50 -21.25
CA THR A 78 5.15 -2.45 -20.21
C THR A 78 5.12 -1.05 -20.83
N TYR A 79 4.27 -0.85 -21.83
CA TYR A 79 4.21 0.42 -22.55
C TYR A 79 3.69 1.57 -21.69
N GLY A 80 4.25 2.76 -21.95
CA GLY A 80 3.83 4.03 -21.36
C GLY A 80 2.52 4.54 -21.98
N TYR A 81 2.00 5.64 -21.42
CA TYR A 81 0.74 6.25 -21.85
C TYR A 81 0.78 6.80 -23.29
N ASP A 82 1.97 7.05 -23.84
CA ASP A 82 2.17 7.58 -25.19
C ASP A 82 1.71 6.62 -26.30
N ARG A 83 1.59 5.33 -26.01
CA ARG A 83 1.12 4.31 -26.97
C ARG A 83 -0.40 4.12 -26.97
N PHE A 84 -1.11 4.75 -26.02
CA PHE A 84 -2.55 4.54 -25.83
C PHE A 84 -3.29 5.86 -26.04
N GLN A 85 -4.39 5.78 -26.76
CA GLN A 85 -5.35 6.86 -26.88
C GLN A 85 -6.29 6.82 -25.68
N THR A 86 -6.78 7.98 -25.24
CA THR A 86 -7.84 8.02 -24.24
C THR A 86 -9.08 7.38 -24.84
N PRO A 87 -9.55 6.23 -24.33
CA PRO A 87 -10.73 5.59 -24.89
C PRO A 87 -11.93 6.54 -24.74
N VAL A 88 -12.79 6.56 -25.76
CA VAL A 88 -14.14 7.10 -25.61
C VAL A 88 -14.86 6.24 -24.56
N GLU A 89 -15.68 6.84 -23.71
CA GLU A 89 -16.43 6.10 -22.69
C GLU A 89 -17.14 4.88 -23.30
N ALA A 90 -17.11 3.76 -22.57
CA ALA A 90 -17.74 2.54 -23.03
C ALA A 90 -19.26 2.72 -23.12
N ASP A 91 -19.80 2.64 -24.34
CA ASP A 91 -21.24 2.74 -24.58
C ASP A 91 -22.00 1.46 -24.20
N ASN A 92 -21.31 0.30 -24.11
CA ASN A 92 -21.94 -1.01 -23.88
C ASN A 92 -21.12 -1.95 -22.98
N TRP A 93 -21.32 -1.82 -21.66
CA TRP A 93 -20.65 -2.65 -20.64
C TRP A 93 -20.93 -4.15 -20.77
N HIS A 94 -22.14 -4.54 -21.19
CA HIS A 94 -22.52 -5.94 -21.32
C HIS A 94 -21.74 -6.64 -22.45
N GLU A 95 -21.52 -5.94 -23.56
CA GLU A 95 -20.73 -6.45 -24.67
C GLU A 95 -19.26 -6.65 -24.29
N ILE A 96 -18.69 -5.73 -23.48
CA ILE A 96 -17.34 -5.88 -22.94
C ILE A 96 -17.25 -7.13 -22.06
N GLN A 97 -18.23 -7.39 -21.20
CA GLN A 97 -18.24 -8.60 -20.35
C GLN A 97 -18.28 -9.88 -21.19
N ILE A 98 -19.13 -9.93 -22.23
CA ILE A 98 -19.19 -11.06 -23.18
C ILE A 98 -17.84 -11.23 -23.89
N PHE A 99 -17.22 -10.13 -24.29
CA PHE A 99 -15.90 -10.15 -24.92
C PHE A 99 -14.84 -10.76 -24.00
N PHE A 100 -14.81 -10.34 -22.73
CA PHE A 100 -13.93 -10.92 -21.72
C PHE A 100 -14.19 -12.41 -21.54
N GLU A 101 -15.44 -12.81 -21.33
CA GLU A 101 -15.84 -14.20 -21.17
C GLU A 101 -15.34 -15.08 -22.31
N LYS A 102 -15.50 -14.60 -23.55
CA LYS A 102 -15.20 -15.37 -24.74
C LYS A 102 -13.70 -15.46 -25.05
N TYR A 103 -12.95 -14.40 -24.80
CA TYR A 103 -11.59 -14.27 -25.37
C TYR A 103 -10.46 -14.11 -24.35
N LEU A 104 -10.75 -13.63 -23.13
CA LEU A 104 -9.72 -13.19 -22.18
C LEU A 104 -9.84 -13.83 -20.79
N LEU A 105 -10.99 -14.41 -20.47
CA LEU A 105 -11.31 -14.89 -19.13
C LEU A 105 -10.37 -16.01 -18.66
N THR A 106 -9.95 -16.90 -19.55
CA THR A 106 -9.06 -18.02 -19.18
C THR A 106 -7.73 -17.52 -18.61
N ASP A 107 -7.05 -16.61 -19.31
CA ASP A 107 -5.75 -16.07 -18.85
C ASP A 107 -5.92 -15.18 -17.62
N LEU A 108 -7.00 -14.38 -17.58
CA LEU A 108 -7.34 -13.56 -16.42
C LEU A 108 -7.59 -14.41 -15.17
N SER A 109 -8.38 -15.48 -15.31
CA SER A 109 -8.70 -16.42 -14.24
C SER A 109 -7.43 -17.10 -13.75
N PHE A 110 -6.61 -17.64 -14.67
CA PHE A 110 -5.35 -18.29 -14.30
C PHE A 110 -4.43 -17.35 -13.49
N PHE A 111 -4.26 -16.11 -13.96
CA PHE A 111 -3.47 -15.11 -13.26
C PHE A 111 -4.02 -14.80 -11.87
N LEU A 112 -5.31 -14.45 -11.77
CA LEU A 112 -5.90 -14.04 -10.50
C LEU A 112 -5.91 -15.20 -9.50
N GLU A 113 -6.24 -16.41 -9.93
CA GLU A 113 -6.18 -17.61 -9.08
C GLU A 113 -4.78 -17.87 -8.54
N GLN A 114 -3.76 -17.79 -9.39
CA GLN A 114 -2.38 -17.97 -8.97
C GLN A 114 -1.96 -16.88 -7.97
N LYS A 115 -2.20 -15.61 -8.27
CA LYS A 115 -1.80 -14.49 -7.41
C LYS A 115 -2.53 -14.49 -6.07
N ILE A 116 -3.80 -14.87 -6.05
CA ILE A 116 -4.56 -15.05 -4.80
C ILE A 116 -4.01 -16.24 -4.00
N ALA A 117 -3.67 -17.35 -4.66
CA ALA A 117 -3.06 -18.51 -3.99
C ALA A 117 -1.73 -18.12 -3.32
N ASP A 118 -0.88 -17.41 -4.06
CA ASP A 118 0.45 -16.93 -3.66
C ASP A 118 0.42 -15.73 -2.70
N ASN A 119 -0.78 -15.26 -2.30
CA ASN A 119 -0.98 -14.10 -1.42
C ASN A 119 -0.42 -12.76 -1.96
N GLN A 120 -0.27 -12.64 -3.29
CA GLN A 120 0.29 -11.47 -3.97
C GLN A 120 -0.79 -10.44 -4.32
N PHE A 121 -1.45 -9.88 -3.30
CA PHE A 121 -2.61 -9.00 -3.50
C PHE A 121 -2.28 -7.62 -4.11
N ASP A 122 -1.03 -7.17 -4.09
CA ASP A 122 -0.61 -5.96 -4.80
C ASP A 122 -0.78 -6.10 -6.33
N ALA A 123 -0.42 -7.27 -6.88
CA ALA A 123 -0.59 -7.56 -8.30
C ALA A 123 -2.07 -7.79 -8.68
N VAL A 124 -2.86 -8.31 -7.73
CA VAL A 124 -4.31 -8.49 -7.91
C VAL A 124 -5.01 -7.13 -7.97
N LYS A 125 -4.60 -6.18 -7.12
CA LYS A 125 -5.24 -4.87 -6.99
C LYS A 125 -5.33 -4.14 -8.33
N GLU A 126 -4.23 -4.05 -9.08
CA GLU A 126 -4.15 -3.29 -10.34
C GLU A 126 -5.14 -3.81 -11.40
N ILE A 127 -5.28 -5.13 -11.51
CA ILE A 127 -6.23 -5.76 -12.44
C ILE A 127 -7.67 -5.61 -11.94
N MET A 128 -7.89 -5.68 -10.62
CA MET A 128 -9.24 -5.63 -10.04
C MET A 128 -9.86 -4.23 -10.05
N GLU A 129 -9.11 -3.17 -10.33
CA GLU A 129 -9.66 -1.84 -10.63
C GLU A 129 -10.56 -1.87 -11.90
N TYR A 130 -10.37 -2.87 -12.76
CA TYR A 130 -11.14 -3.12 -13.96
C TYR A 130 -12.23 -4.20 -13.78
N SER A 131 -12.56 -4.54 -12.53
CA SER A 131 -13.52 -5.60 -12.20
C SER A 131 -14.90 -5.43 -12.83
N HIS A 132 -15.32 -4.20 -13.10
CA HIS A 132 -16.58 -3.88 -13.76
C HIS A 132 -16.68 -4.39 -15.21
N PHE A 133 -15.54 -4.65 -15.87
CA PHE A 133 -15.50 -5.29 -17.19
C PHE A 133 -15.64 -6.82 -17.14
N PHE A 134 -15.52 -7.43 -15.95
CA PHE A 134 -15.46 -8.88 -15.84
C PHE A 134 -16.86 -9.49 -15.73
N PRO A 135 -17.05 -10.74 -16.20
CA PRO A 135 -18.32 -11.45 -16.06
C PRO A 135 -18.71 -11.64 -14.59
N GLU A 136 -20.01 -11.50 -14.29
CA GLU A 136 -20.53 -11.60 -12.91
C GLU A 136 -20.23 -12.95 -12.26
N GLU A 137 -20.43 -14.06 -12.97
CA GLU A 137 -20.12 -15.42 -12.47
C GLU A 137 -18.64 -15.61 -12.09
N PHE A 138 -17.74 -14.92 -12.80
CA PHE A 138 -16.33 -14.92 -12.47
C PHE A 138 -16.06 -14.13 -11.18
N LEU A 139 -16.66 -12.95 -11.03
CA LEU A 139 -16.56 -12.16 -9.80
C LEU A 139 -17.12 -12.91 -8.59
N LEU A 140 -18.24 -13.63 -8.74
CA LEU A 140 -18.81 -14.50 -7.70
C LEU A 140 -17.85 -15.63 -7.32
N THR A 141 -17.13 -16.20 -8.29
CA THR A 141 -16.10 -17.21 -8.03
C THR A 141 -14.92 -16.64 -7.25
N LEU A 142 -14.44 -15.45 -7.61
CA LEU A 142 -13.40 -14.75 -6.86
C LEU A 142 -13.85 -14.39 -5.45
N GLN A 143 -15.11 -13.96 -5.28
CA GLN A 143 -15.69 -13.64 -3.99
C GLN A 143 -15.71 -14.86 -3.06
N ARG A 144 -16.10 -16.05 -3.56
CA ARG A 144 -16.02 -17.29 -2.77
C ARG A 144 -14.59 -17.61 -2.32
N LYS A 145 -13.60 -17.42 -3.20
CA LYS A 145 -12.17 -17.62 -2.85
C LYS A 145 -11.68 -16.59 -1.82
N ALA A 146 -12.13 -15.34 -1.94
CA ALA A 146 -11.83 -14.28 -0.99
C ALA A 146 -12.40 -14.60 0.40
N ILE A 147 -13.65 -15.07 0.47
CA ILE A 147 -14.28 -15.57 1.70
C ILE A 147 -13.48 -16.73 2.30
N GLN A 148 -13.07 -17.71 1.48
CA GLN A 148 -12.23 -18.83 1.94
C GLN A 148 -10.89 -18.37 2.52
N LYS A 149 -10.28 -17.31 1.97
CA LYS A 149 -9.05 -16.72 2.54
C LYS A 149 -9.33 -16.10 3.91
N ILE A 150 -10.43 -15.37 4.08
CA ILE A 150 -10.83 -14.84 5.40
C ILE A 150 -11.07 -15.97 6.40
N GLU A 151 -11.82 -17.01 6.01
CA GLU A 151 -12.09 -18.18 6.87
C GLU A 151 -10.80 -18.91 7.26
N PHE A 152 -9.88 -19.09 6.31
CA PHE A 152 -8.55 -19.63 6.59
C PHE A 152 -7.81 -18.75 7.61
N ALA A 153 -7.81 -17.42 7.45
CA ALA A 153 -7.18 -16.51 8.39
C ALA A 153 -7.78 -16.60 9.80
N VAL A 154 -9.12 -16.62 9.90
CA VAL A 154 -9.84 -16.82 11.17
C VAL A 154 -9.43 -18.13 11.84
N ASN A 155 -9.37 -19.22 11.08
CA ASN A 155 -8.99 -20.54 11.59
C ASN A 155 -7.52 -20.59 12.06
N GLN A 156 -6.60 -19.95 11.33
CA GLN A 156 -5.19 -19.86 11.75
C GLN A 156 -5.04 -19.07 13.05
N LEU A 157 -5.79 -17.98 13.19
CA LEU A 157 -5.87 -17.21 14.44
C LEU A 157 -6.55 -17.97 15.60
N MET A 158 -7.14 -19.14 15.36
CA MET A 158 -7.63 -20.04 16.42
C MET A 158 -6.60 -20.99 16.97
N ASN A 159 -5.53 -21.27 16.23
CA ASN A 159 -4.55 -22.29 16.61
C ASN A 159 -3.28 -21.67 17.20
N PRO A 160 -2.97 -21.91 18.49
CA PRO A 160 -1.78 -21.36 19.13
C PRO A 160 -0.45 -21.93 18.58
N ALA A 161 -0.50 -23.00 17.79
CA ALA A 161 0.65 -23.60 17.09
C ALA A 161 0.81 -23.12 15.63
N SER A 162 -0.09 -22.25 15.15
CA SER A 162 -0.06 -21.71 13.79
C SER A 162 1.16 -20.81 13.59
N THR A 163 2.01 -21.13 12.61
CA THR A 163 3.01 -20.20 12.09
C THR A 163 2.29 -19.04 11.42
N SER A 164 2.38 -17.87 12.03
CA SER A 164 1.60 -16.70 11.68
C SER A 164 1.96 -16.08 10.33
N SER A 165 3.00 -16.61 9.67
CA SER A 165 3.45 -16.24 8.32
C SER A 165 2.44 -16.58 7.23
N HIS A 166 1.62 -17.61 7.41
CA HIS A 166 0.62 -18.02 6.40
C HIS A 166 -0.54 -17.04 6.23
N ILE A 167 -0.67 -16.06 7.14
CA ILE A 167 -1.69 -15.02 7.11
C ILE A 167 -1.08 -13.61 7.04
N ASP A 168 0.20 -13.48 6.68
CA ASP A 168 0.87 -12.18 6.59
C ASP A 168 0.19 -11.23 5.60
N TYR A 169 -0.52 -11.76 4.61
CA TYR A 169 -1.35 -10.98 3.70
C TYR A 169 -2.47 -10.20 4.40
N CYS A 170 -2.92 -10.64 5.58
CA CYS A 170 -3.88 -9.88 6.39
C CYS A 170 -3.25 -8.63 7.04
N LYS A 171 -1.94 -8.45 6.96
CA LYS A 171 -1.24 -7.24 7.46
C LYS A 171 -1.09 -6.17 6.40
N THR A 172 -1.45 -6.46 5.15
CA THR A 172 -1.33 -5.51 4.03
C THR A 172 -2.68 -4.94 3.66
N SER A 173 -2.72 -3.65 3.34
CA SER A 173 -3.94 -3.00 2.86
C SER A 173 -4.47 -3.60 1.56
N SER A 174 -3.58 -4.16 0.74
CA SER A 174 -3.89 -4.66 -0.59
C SER A 174 -4.86 -5.83 -0.57
N PHE A 175 -4.81 -6.70 0.45
CA PHE A 175 -5.82 -7.73 0.64
C PHE A 175 -7.21 -7.12 0.84
N PHE A 176 -7.35 -6.14 1.74
CA PHE A 176 -8.63 -5.49 2.02
C PHE A 176 -9.14 -4.59 0.90
N ASN A 177 -8.23 -3.95 0.16
CA ASN A 177 -8.57 -3.25 -1.08
C ASN A 177 -9.13 -4.21 -2.13
N PHE A 178 -8.56 -5.40 -2.26
CA PHE A 178 -9.09 -6.46 -3.13
C PHE A 178 -10.48 -6.90 -2.68
N LEU A 179 -10.69 -7.14 -1.37
CA LEU A 179 -12.01 -7.47 -0.84
C LEU A 179 -13.05 -6.38 -1.15
N SER A 180 -12.64 -5.11 -1.14
CA SER A 180 -13.49 -3.96 -1.44
C SER A 180 -14.02 -3.93 -2.88
N GLN A 181 -13.37 -4.65 -3.81
CA GLN A 181 -13.84 -4.81 -5.19
C GLN A 181 -14.91 -5.91 -5.31
N LEU A 182 -15.12 -6.69 -4.26
CA LEU A 182 -16.02 -7.85 -4.20
C LEU A 182 -17.00 -7.74 -3.02
N THR A 183 -17.25 -6.52 -2.56
CA THR A 183 -18.07 -6.23 -1.38
C THR A 183 -19.48 -6.79 -1.53
N SER A 184 -19.96 -7.43 -0.46
CA SER A 184 -21.33 -7.90 -0.33
C SER A 184 -21.70 -8.01 1.15
N PRO A 185 -22.99 -8.15 1.49
CA PRO A 185 -23.41 -8.40 2.87
C PRO A 185 -22.72 -9.63 3.49
N GLU A 186 -22.47 -10.69 2.70
CA GLU A 186 -21.74 -11.86 3.17
C GLU A 186 -20.27 -11.53 3.47
N MET A 187 -19.61 -10.78 2.58
CA MET A 187 -18.22 -10.35 2.77
C MET A 187 -18.07 -9.52 4.05
N ASP A 188 -18.99 -8.58 4.29
CA ASP A 188 -19.01 -7.75 5.51
C ASP A 188 -19.11 -8.59 6.77
N GLU A 189 -19.98 -9.61 6.80
CA GLU A 189 -20.09 -10.53 7.93
C GLU A 189 -18.79 -11.33 8.14
N LYS A 190 -18.12 -11.76 7.08
CA LYS A 190 -16.82 -12.47 7.18
C LYS A 190 -15.72 -11.54 7.70
N VAL A 191 -15.67 -10.29 7.23
CA VAL A 191 -14.74 -9.27 7.72
C VAL A 191 -15.02 -8.94 9.19
N LYS A 192 -16.28 -8.83 9.62
CA LYS A 192 -16.68 -8.69 11.03
C LYS A 192 -16.18 -9.83 11.91
N ILE A 193 -16.34 -11.07 11.45
CA ILE A 193 -15.85 -12.26 12.17
C ILE A 193 -14.32 -12.20 12.34
N LEU A 194 -13.60 -11.88 11.28
CA LEU A 194 -12.15 -11.69 11.33
C LEU A 194 -11.76 -10.57 12.30
N LEU A 195 -12.45 -9.42 12.24
CA LEU A 195 -12.17 -8.27 13.10
C LEU A 195 -12.32 -8.63 14.56
N ASN A 196 -13.46 -9.23 14.94
CA ASN A 196 -13.72 -9.65 16.31
C ASN A 196 -12.62 -10.58 16.82
N ARG A 197 -12.18 -11.52 15.99
CA ARG A 197 -11.11 -12.46 16.36
C ARG A 197 -9.78 -11.75 16.59
N VAL A 198 -9.43 -10.82 15.71
CA VAL A 198 -8.18 -10.05 15.80
C VAL A 198 -8.21 -9.14 17.04
N VAL A 199 -9.35 -8.48 17.31
CA VAL A 199 -9.57 -7.65 18.51
C VAL A 199 -9.43 -8.47 19.79
N ASP A 200 -10.00 -9.68 19.84
CA ASP A 200 -9.86 -10.58 20.98
C ASP A 200 -8.39 -10.91 21.26
N ILE A 201 -7.62 -11.23 20.22
CA ILE A 201 -6.17 -11.50 20.34
C ILE A 201 -5.42 -10.26 20.79
N TYR A 202 -5.75 -9.10 20.22
CA TYR A 202 -5.12 -7.84 20.59
C TYR A 202 -5.35 -7.52 22.08
N ASN A 203 -6.57 -7.67 22.57
CA ASN A 203 -6.93 -7.35 23.96
C ASN A 203 -6.43 -8.41 24.97
N SER A 204 -6.45 -9.69 24.61
CA SER A 204 -6.05 -10.78 25.53
C SER A 204 -4.54 -10.89 25.72
N ASN A 205 -3.73 -10.50 24.73
CA ASN A 205 -2.27 -10.64 24.74
C ASN A 205 -1.53 -9.31 24.88
N ASN A 206 -2.03 -8.38 25.70
CA ASN A 206 -1.40 -7.08 25.95
C ASN A 206 -1.01 -6.33 24.66
N GLN A 207 -1.96 -6.15 23.74
CA GLN A 207 -1.78 -5.42 22.47
C GLN A 207 -0.83 -6.14 21.49
N HIS A 208 -1.09 -7.42 21.23
CA HIS A 208 -0.26 -8.25 20.37
C HIS A 208 0.05 -7.55 19.02
N PRO A 209 1.33 -7.28 18.68
CA PRO A 209 1.69 -6.43 17.53
C PRO A 209 1.11 -6.91 16.21
N GLN A 210 1.07 -8.23 16.00
CA GLN A 210 0.53 -8.83 14.79
C GLN A 210 -0.98 -8.54 14.62
N ALA A 211 -1.73 -8.61 15.72
CA ALA A 211 -3.16 -8.33 15.68
C ALA A 211 -3.40 -6.84 15.40
N GLY A 212 -2.56 -5.97 15.98
CA GLY A 212 -2.56 -4.54 15.67
C GLY A 212 -2.32 -4.25 14.18
N SER A 213 -1.31 -4.87 13.56
CA SER A 213 -1.04 -4.71 12.12
C SER A 213 -2.23 -5.12 11.25
N ILE A 214 -2.89 -6.24 11.60
CA ILE A 214 -4.08 -6.70 10.88
C ILE A 214 -5.22 -5.69 11.04
N MET A 215 -5.53 -5.23 12.26
CA MET A 215 -6.57 -4.20 12.49
C MET A 215 -6.32 -2.91 11.72
N VAL A 216 -5.07 -2.48 11.59
CA VAL A 216 -4.71 -1.30 10.80
C VAL A 216 -4.97 -1.54 9.31
N ALA A 217 -4.55 -2.69 8.78
CA ALA A 217 -4.77 -3.06 7.39
C ALA A 217 -6.26 -3.19 7.04
N MET A 218 -7.05 -3.77 7.95
CA MET A 218 -8.50 -3.97 7.82
C MET A 218 -9.27 -2.67 7.54
N ALA A 219 -8.78 -1.52 7.97
CA ALA A 219 -9.39 -0.22 7.70
C ALA A 219 -9.27 0.25 6.24
N SER A 220 -8.60 -0.52 5.37
CA SER A 220 -8.61 -0.28 3.92
C SER A 220 -9.80 -0.95 3.23
N TYR A 221 -10.56 -1.78 3.95
CA TYR A 221 -11.79 -2.39 3.45
C TYR A 221 -12.90 -1.34 3.35
N ARG A 222 -13.61 -1.31 2.23
CA ARG A 222 -14.81 -0.48 2.02
C ARG A 222 -16.06 -1.38 2.09
N PRO A 223 -16.71 -1.45 3.26
CA PRO A 223 -17.87 -2.30 3.46
C PRO A 223 -19.12 -1.75 2.77
N PHE A 224 -20.13 -2.60 2.65
CA PHE A 224 -21.49 -2.19 2.26
C PHE A 224 -22.20 -1.52 3.44
N ASP A 225 -21.92 -1.98 4.67
CA ASP A 225 -22.43 -1.47 5.92
C ASP A 225 -21.57 -0.31 6.46
N GLU A 226 -22.12 0.91 6.48
CA GLU A 226 -21.44 2.12 6.98
C GLU A 226 -21.01 1.99 8.46
N ASP A 227 -21.79 1.26 9.28
CA ASP A 227 -21.44 1.04 10.69
C ASP A 227 -20.18 0.16 10.83
N LEU A 228 -19.99 -0.78 9.90
CA LEU A 228 -18.78 -1.58 9.82
C LEU A 228 -17.57 -0.71 9.45
N GLU A 229 -17.75 0.27 8.55
CA GLU A 229 -16.68 1.18 8.16
C GLU A 229 -16.20 1.99 9.37
N GLU A 230 -17.13 2.59 10.11
CA GLU A 230 -16.82 3.32 11.35
C GLU A 230 -16.13 2.41 12.37
N THR A 231 -16.59 1.16 12.50
CA THR A 231 -16.01 0.18 13.41
C THR A 231 -14.56 -0.17 13.02
N LEU A 232 -14.28 -0.39 11.73
CA LEU A 232 -12.94 -0.69 11.24
C LEU A 232 -11.98 0.49 11.44
N LEU A 233 -12.43 1.70 11.11
CA LEU A 233 -11.68 2.94 11.33
C LEU A 233 -11.44 3.19 12.83
N GLY A 234 -12.45 2.95 13.67
CA GLY A 234 -12.37 3.06 15.12
C GLY A 234 -11.34 2.12 15.72
N ASN A 235 -11.36 0.85 15.31
CA ASN A 235 -10.38 -0.16 15.74
C ASN A 235 -8.95 0.17 15.29
N ARG A 236 -8.76 0.66 14.06
CA ARG A 236 -7.48 1.20 13.62
C ARG A 236 -7.03 2.34 14.54
N ASN A 237 -7.93 3.27 14.86
CA ASN A 237 -7.61 4.41 15.71
C ASN A 237 -7.22 3.99 17.13
N VAL A 238 -7.84 2.93 17.69
CA VAL A 238 -7.45 2.31 18.97
C VAL A 238 -6.01 1.81 18.91
N VAL A 239 -5.66 1.04 17.89
CA VAL A 239 -4.29 0.51 17.72
C VAL A 239 -3.26 1.63 17.51
N LEU A 240 -3.64 2.68 16.79
CA LEU A 240 -2.79 3.84 16.53
C LEU A 240 -2.73 4.84 17.69
N GLY A 241 -3.41 4.58 18.82
CA GLY A 241 -3.44 5.47 19.98
C GLY A 241 -4.18 6.79 19.76
N LYS A 242 -4.94 6.92 18.66
CA LYS A 242 -5.74 8.11 18.34
C LYS A 242 -7.10 7.99 19.02
N SER A 243 -7.18 8.27 20.33
CA SER A 243 -8.47 8.33 21.02
C SER A 243 -9.26 9.56 20.54
N HIS A 244 -10.38 9.36 19.86
CA HIS A 244 -11.42 10.38 19.83
C HIS A 244 -12.23 10.26 21.12
N SER A 245 -12.11 11.26 21.99
CA SER A 245 -13.05 11.47 23.08
C SER A 245 -14.41 11.91 22.50
N LYS A 246 -15.13 11.00 21.84
CA LYS A 246 -16.58 11.11 21.77
C LYS A 246 -17.13 10.19 22.83
N LYS A 247 -17.73 10.78 23.86
CA LYS A 247 -18.63 10.07 24.78
C LYS A 247 -19.78 9.52 23.94
N SER A 248 -19.68 8.27 23.48
CA SER A 248 -20.82 7.53 23.00
C SER A 248 -21.50 6.88 24.21
N TYR A 249 -22.70 7.36 24.51
CA TYR A 249 -23.68 6.61 25.28
C TYR A 249 -24.01 5.33 24.50
N PHE A 250 -23.24 4.26 24.66
CA PHE A 250 -23.70 2.93 24.32
C PHE A 250 -24.31 2.31 25.58
N SER A 251 -25.64 2.37 25.64
CA SER A 251 -26.39 1.42 26.45
C SER A 251 -26.00 0.02 26.01
N SER A 252 -25.65 -0.82 26.98
CA SER A 252 -25.32 -2.23 26.83
C SER A 252 -26.41 -3.00 26.05
N PHE A 253 -26.27 -3.10 24.73
CA PHE A 253 -27.12 -3.95 23.90
C PHE A 253 -26.42 -5.30 23.75
N SER A 254 -26.90 -6.32 24.49
CA SER A 254 -26.25 -7.64 24.49
C SER A 254 -26.63 -8.42 23.22
N TRP A 255 -25.79 -8.32 22.18
CA TRP A 255 -25.94 -8.99 20.88
C TRP A 255 -26.08 -10.54 20.98
N LYS A 256 -25.76 -11.12 22.13
CA LYS A 256 -25.96 -12.54 22.44
C LYS A 256 -27.42 -13.00 22.28
N THR A 257 -28.41 -12.11 22.44
CA THR A 257 -29.84 -12.47 22.28
C THR A 257 -30.33 -12.39 20.84
N PHE A 258 -29.78 -11.50 20.02
CA PHE A 258 -30.17 -11.37 18.61
C PHE A 258 -29.60 -12.50 17.75
N GLY A 259 -28.35 -12.92 18.01
CA GLY A 259 -27.73 -14.06 17.34
C GLY A 259 -28.43 -15.40 17.61
N ILE A 260 -29.02 -15.59 18.80
CA ILE A 260 -29.75 -16.82 19.14
C ILE A 260 -31.07 -16.90 18.35
N ILE A 261 -31.78 -15.79 18.17
CA ILE A 261 -33.04 -15.75 17.40
C ILE A 261 -32.77 -16.01 15.91
N LEU A 262 -31.69 -15.44 15.36
CA LEU A 262 -31.28 -15.66 13.97
C LEU A 262 -30.79 -17.11 13.72
N ILE A 263 -30.04 -17.70 14.66
CA ILE A 263 -29.58 -19.10 14.58
C ILE A 263 -30.75 -20.09 14.72
N ILE A 264 -31.78 -19.78 15.52
CA ILE A 264 -32.98 -20.63 15.63
C ILE A 264 -33.78 -20.59 14.33
N LEU A 265 -33.94 -19.42 13.70
CA LEU A 265 -34.61 -19.30 12.39
C LEU A 265 -33.81 -19.98 11.26
N LEU A 266 -32.48 -19.87 11.27
CA LEU A 266 -31.59 -20.58 10.34
C LEU A 266 -31.57 -22.09 10.57
N LYS A 267 -31.64 -22.57 11.81
CA LYS A 267 -31.72 -24.01 12.12
C LYS A 267 -33.05 -24.63 11.73
N ILE A 268 -34.16 -23.90 11.80
CA ILE A 268 -35.47 -24.36 11.30
C ILE A 268 -35.47 -24.42 9.76
N ALA A 269 -34.81 -23.47 9.10
CA ALA A 269 -34.64 -23.49 7.64
C ALA A 269 -33.66 -24.58 7.17
N PHE A 270 -32.60 -24.87 7.93
CA PHE A 270 -31.61 -25.90 7.60
C PHE A 270 -32.08 -27.33 7.93
N ALA A 271 -32.93 -27.51 8.95
CA ALA A 271 -33.53 -28.81 9.27
C ALA A 271 -34.55 -29.30 8.23
N ALA A 272 -35.02 -28.43 7.33
CA ALA A 272 -35.91 -28.80 6.22
C ALA A 272 -35.16 -29.26 4.96
N ASN A 273 -33.84 -29.07 4.86
CA ASN A 273 -33.05 -29.44 3.69
C ASN A 273 -31.82 -30.27 4.07
N ARG A 274 -31.89 -31.56 3.74
CA ARG A 274 -30.88 -32.62 3.80
C ARG A 274 -30.82 -33.47 5.08
N CYS A 275 -31.68 -34.49 5.07
CA CYS A 275 -31.23 -35.86 5.28
C CYS A 275 -30.40 -36.32 4.06
N SER A 276 -29.14 -36.74 4.27
CA SER A 276 -28.52 -37.98 3.74
C SER A 276 -26.99 -37.86 3.61
N GLY A 277 -26.27 -38.79 4.24
CA GLY A 277 -25.00 -39.32 3.72
C GLY A 277 -23.72 -39.02 4.50
N SER A 278 -23.40 -39.89 5.45
CA SER A 278 -22.07 -40.12 6.04
C SER A 278 -21.02 -40.50 4.98
N SER A 279 -19.71 -40.25 5.16
CA SER A 279 -18.79 -41.14 5.88
C SER A 279 -17.41 -40.49 6.07
N SER A 280 -16.78 -40.77 7.21
CA SER A 280 -15.41 -40.43 7.60
C SER A 280 -14.37 -41.43 7.09
N SER A 281 -13.18 -40.99 6.72
CA SER A 281 -11.97 -41.82 6.77
C SER A 281 -10.75 -41.03 7.27
N THR A 282 -10.03 -41.70 8.15
CA THR A 282 -8.80 -41.34 8.86
C THR A 282 -7.58 -41.46 7.95
N TYR A 283 -6.59 -40.59 8.10
CA TYR A 283 -5.20 -40.86 7.68
C TYR A 283 -4.19 -40.33 8.69
N GLU A 284 -3.19 -41.18 8.98
CA GLU A 284 -1.99 -40.96 9.79
C GLU A 284 -0.85 -40.28 9.00
N PRO A 285 0.18 -39.73 9.67
CA PRO A 285 1.21 -38.90 9.05
C PRO A 285 2.38 -39.71 8.49
N THR A 286 3.14 -39.14 7.55
CA THR A 286 4.41 -39.74 7.08
C THR A 286 5.54 -38.70 6.99
N ASN A 287 6.75 -39.22 7.11
CA ASN A 287 7.98 -38.61 7.57
C ASN A 287 8.64 -37.56 6.65
N GLN A 288 9.48 -36.77 7.33
CA GLN A 288 10.44 -35.78 6.86
C GLN A 288 11.48 -36.36 5.88
N LEU A 289 11.93 -35.52 4.95
CA LEU A 289 13.24 -35.66 4.31
C LEU A 289 13.90 -34.28 4.25
N GLU A 290 15.09 -34.17 4.84
CA GLU A 290 15.96 -32.99 4.79
C GLU A 290 16.49 -32.77 3.35
N THR A 291 16.59 -31.52 2.94
CA THR A 291 17.40 -31.14 1.77
C THR A 291 18.17 -29.87 2.11
N THR A 292 19.49 -30.00 2.11
CA THR A 292 20.46 -28.92 2.30
C THR A 292 20.40 -27.96 1.11
N VAL A 293 20.24 -26.66 1.37
CA VAL A 293 20.23 -25.60 0.34
C VAL A 293 21.49 -24.74 0.46
N GLU A 294 22.23 -24.65 -0.64
CA GLU A 294 23.36 -23.76 -0.86
C GLU A 294 22.89 -22.29 -0.85
N GLU A 295 23.46 -21.44 0.01
CA GLU A 295 23.11 -20.02 0.13
C GLU A 295 23.63 -19.19 -1.05
N ALA A 296 22.71 -18.62 -1.83
CA ALA A 296 23.01 -17.56 -2.79
C ALA A 296 23.18 -16.21 -2.05
N PRO A 297 24.01 -15.28 -2.58
CA PRO A 297 24.25 -13.99 -1.92
C PRO A 297 22.96 -13.18 -1.77
N PRO A 298 22.83 -12.36 -0.71
CA PRO A 298 21.59 -11.68 -0.39
C PRO A 298 21.20 -10.71 -1.51
N THR A 299 20.13 -11.04 -2.22
CA THR A 299 19.45 -10.10 -3.11
C THR A 299 18.60 -9.17 -2.25
N THR A 300 18.92 -7.87 -2.26
CA THR A 300 18.13 -6.85 -1.58
C THR A 300 16.68 -6.93 -2.07
N ASP A 301 15.74 -7.11 -1.15
CA ASP A 301 14.32 -7.27 -1.47
C ASP A 301 13.78 -6.00 -2.18
N ARG A 302 12.93 -6.22 -3.18
CA ARG A 302 12.31 -5.18 -4.01
C ARG A 302 11.56 -4.16 -3.16
N TYR A 303 10.95 -4.57 -2.05
CA TYR A 303 10.32 -3.66 -1.09
C TYR A 303 11.29 -2.57 -0.61
N TYR A 304 12.53 -2.95 -0.30
CA TYR A 304 13.55 -2.02 0.19
C TYR A 304 14.13 -1.15 -0.93
N THR A 305 14.21 -1.70 -2.15
CA THR A 305 14.62 -0.94 -3.35
C THR A 305 13.59 0.15 -3.68
N ASP A 306 12.31 -0.19 -3.65
CA ASP A 306 11.21 0.73 -3.90
C ASP A 306 11.12 1.81 -2.82
N MET A 307 11.36 1.44 -1.56
CA MET A 307 11.35 2.39 -0.47
C MET A 307 12.53 3.36 -0.51
N HIS A 308 13.72 2.88 -0.88
CA HIS A 308 14.88 3.75 -1.12
C HIS A 308 14.57 4.79 -2.20
N PHE A 309 14.01 4.37 -3.34
CA PHE A 309 13.58 5.27 -4.42
C PHE A 309 12.55 6.30 -3.96
N LYS A 310 11.58 5.91 -3.12
CA LYS A 310 10.56 6.84 -2.57
C LYS A 310 11.17 7.89 -1.66
N ILE A 311 12.11 7.51 -0.78
CA ILE A 311 12.78 8.45 0.14
C ILE A 311 13.62 9.45 -0.64
N ASP A 312 14.37 8.98 -1.63
CA ASP A 312 15.18 9.86 -2.47
C ASP A 312 14.30 10.83 -3.26
N SER A 313 13.19 10.33 -3.82
CA SER A 313 12.21 11.17 -4.52
C SER A 313 11.58 12.21 -3.59
N PHE A 314 11.31 11.87 -2.33
CA PHE A 314 10.80 12.82 -1.33
C PHE A 314 11.81 13.91 -1.00
N LYS A 315 13.10 13.58 -0.83
CA LYS A 315 14.16 14.57 -0.60
C LYS A 315 14.34 15.50 -1.80
N VAL A 316 14.24 14.97 -3.01
CA VAL A 316 14.25 15.76 -4.26
C VAL A 316 13.07 16.72 -4.27
N PHE A 317 11.86 16.28 -3.90
CA PHE A 317 10.71 17.17 -3.78
C PHE A 317 10.93 18.33 -2.78
N LEU A 318 11.58 18.05 -1.66
CA LEU A 318 11.85 19.06 -0.63
C LEU A 318 12.93 20.08 -1.02
N THR A 319 13.84 19.75 -1.94
CA THR A 319 15.05 20.56 -2.19
C THR A 319 15.26 20.99 -3.64
N HIS A 320 14.65 20.32 -4.61
CA HIS A 320 14.78 20.61 -6.05
C HIS A 320 13.47 21.15 -6.59
N PHE A 321 13.19 22.40 -6.27
CA PHE A 321 12.05 23.13 -6.82
C PHE A 321 12.46 24.55 -7.23
N ASP A 322 11.67 25.15 -8.12
CA ASP A 322 11.84 26.54 -8.55
C ASP A 322 10.89 27.43 -7.73
N PRO A 323 11.38 28.24 -6.77
CA PRO A 323 10.53 29.07 -5.92
C PRO A 323 9.62 30.02 -6.70
N ALA A 324 10.02 30.43 -7.90
CA ALA A 324 9.25 31.35 -8.73
C ALA A 324 8.04 30.68 -9.41
N LYS A 325 8.04 29.35 -9.52
CA LYS A 325 6.95 28.56 -10.15
C LYS A 325 5.95 28.02 -9.14
N ILE A 326 6.11 28.41 -7.89
CA ILE A 326 5.29 27.93 -6.79
C ILE A 326 3.97 28.70 -6.72
N THR A 327 2.86 27.98 -6.84
CA THR A 327 1.53 28.50 -6.48
C THR A 327 1.12 27.92 -5.13
N GLN A 328 0.87 28.78 -4.14
CA GLN A 328 0.34 28.35 -2.85
C GLN A 328 -1.13 27.92 -3.00
N VAL A 329 -1.45 26.71 -2.56
CA VAL A 329 -2.81 26.15 -2.71
C VAL A 329 -3.68 26.52 -1.50
N LYS A 330 -3.09 26.48 -0.30
CA LYS A 330 -3.73 26.92 0.95
C LYS A 330 -2.68 27.56 1.87
N PRO A 331 -2.93 28.77 2.41
CA PRO A 331 -2.08 29.32 3.46
C PRO A 331 -2.17 28.43 4.70
N ILE A 332 -1.02 28.02 5.26
CA ILE A 332 -1.01 27.28 6.53
C ILE A 332 -1.28 28.29 7.64
N GLU A 333 -2.41 28.14 8.34
CA GLU A 333 -2.62 28.83 9.60
C GLU A 333 -1.75 28.19 10.69
N LYS A 334 -0.68 28.89 11.06
CA LYS A 334 0.18 28.67 12.25
C LYS A 334 0.42 27.19 12.62
N ILE A 335 1.36 26.54 11.93
CA ILE A 335 1.97 25.31 12.44
C ILE A 335 2.73 25.60 13.75
N VAL A 336 2.56 24.73 14.75
CA VAL A 336 3.23 24.86 16.06
C VAL A 336 4.42 23.92 16.14
N THR A 337 5.43 24.27 16.95
CA THR A 337 6.52 23.34 17.26
C THR A 337 5.95 22.02 17.78
N SER A 338 6.56 20.91 17.39
CA SER A 338 6.13 19.51 17.54
C SER A 338 5.09 19.00 16.55
N SER A 339 4.52 19.85 15.69
CA SER A 339 3.65 19.36 14.61
C SER A 339 4.44 18.57 13.57
N ASN A 340 3.78 17.59 12.96
CA ASN A 340 4.35 16.84 11.84
C ASN A 340 3.83 17.39 10.51
N PRO A 341 4.70 17.98 9.69
CA PRO A 341 4.32 18.52 8.40
C PRO A 341 4.29 17.46 7.27
N PHE A 342 4.67 16.20 7.53
CA PHE A 342 4.90 15.17 6.50
C PHE A 342 4.15 13.87 6.73
N THR A 343 2.83 13.94 6.77
CA THR A 343 1.98 12.82 7.21
C THR A 343 1.92 11.65 6.24
N THR A 344 2.34 11.79 4.97
CA THR A 344 2.35 10.67 4.00
C THR A 344 3.49 9.69 4.26
N PHE A 345 4.66 10.18 4.71
CA PHE A 345 5.86 9.36 4.91
C PHE A 345 6.24 9.19 6.37
N TYR A 346 5.97 10.21 7.19
CA TYR A 346 6.36 10.23 8.59
C TYR A 346 5.08 10.23 9.43
N ASN A 347 4.93 9.24 10.31
CA ASN A 347 3.72 9.07 11.11
C ASN A 347 3.89 9.71 12.50
N ASP A 348 2.79 10.19 13.08
CA ASP A 348 2.74 10.71 14.47
C ASP A 348 2.75 9.62 15.55
N GLN A 349 3.31 8.43 15.28
CA GLN A 349 3.31 7.37 16.28
C GLN A 349 4.23 7.74 17.45
N VAL A 350 3.67 8.13 18.58
CA VAL A 350 4.41 8.22 19.85
C VAL A 350 4.67 6.80 20.36
N SER A 351 5.78 6.19 19.95
CA SER A 351 6.34 5.03 20.64
C SER A 351 6.88 5.48 22.00
N SER A 352 6.10 5.33 23.06
CA SER A 352 6.55 5.43 24.44
C SER A 352 6.32 4.08 25.13
N ALA A 353 7.28 3.17 24.90
CA ALA A 353 7.44 1.95 25.68
C ALA A 353 8.95 1.70 25.80
N GLY A 354 9.54 2.26 26.85
CA GLY A 354 10.96 2.19 27.18
C GLY A 354 11.35 3.33 28.13
N ASP A 355 12.36 3.14 28.97
CA ASP A 355 12.86 4.15 29.92
C ASP A 355 13.01 5.52 29.22
N GLU A 356 12.19 6.48 29.62
CA GLU A 356 12.07 7.76 28.94
C GLU A 356 13.38 8.55 29.02
N ARG A 357 14.17 8.50 27.95
CA ARG A 357 15.30 9.41 27.73
C ARG A 357 14.87 10.47 26.72
N PHE A 358 14.92 11.74 27.13
CA PHE A 358 14.56 12.86 26.28
C PHE A 358 15.80 13.48 25.65
N GLN A 359 15.85 13.54 24.32
CA GLN A 359 16.83 14.32 23.60
C GLN A 359 16.28 15.71 23.31
N ARG A 360 16.89 16.73 23.91
CA ARG A 360 16.48 18.12 23.66
C ARG A 360 17.13 18.64 22.37
N ILE A 361 16.33 19.16 21.46
CA ILE A 361 16.75 19.85 20.24
C ILE A 361 16.46 21.34 20.43
N GLN A 362 17.48 22.19 20.32
CA GLN A 362 17.34 23.65 20.40
C GLN A 362 17.59 24.26 19.02
N ASN A 363 16.58 24.89 18.44
CA ASN A 363 16.75 25.66 17.21
C ASN A 363 17.06 27.12 17.58
N LYS A 364 18.32 27.55 17.43
CA LYS A 364 18.76 28.95 17.66
C LYS A 364 19.01 29.69 16.34
N THR A 365 18.44 29.20 15.25
CA THR A 365 18.54 29.83 13.93
C THR A 365 17.36 30.76 13.69
N ASN A 366 17.49 31.64 12.70
CA ASN A 366 16.41 32.43 12.12
C ASN A 366 15.63 31.64 11.05
N TYR A 367 15.74 30.32 11.05
CA TYR A 367 15.05 29.40 10.16
C TYR A 367 14.18 28.46 10.98
N ASP A 368 13.08 28.03 10.38
CA ASP A 368 12.31 26.91 10.89
C ASP A 368 12.99 25.61 10.46
N VAL A 369 12.87 24.58 11.30
CA VAL A 369 13.56 23.30 11.13
C VAL A 369 12.54 22.18 11.18
N ILE A 370 12.61 21.26 10.23
CA ILE A 370 11.90 19.99 10.30
C ILE A 370 12.95 18.88 10.50
N VAL A 371 12.81 18.17 11.62
CA VAL A 371 13.67 17.03 11.96
C VAL A 371 12.99 15.77 11.43
N LEU A 372 13.66 15.07 10.52
CA LEU A 372 13.22 13.79 9.98
C LEU A 372 13.93 12.68 10.77
N GLU A 373 13.14 11.89 11.49
CA GLU A 373 13.61 10.71 12.21
C GLU A 373 13.41 9.47 11.34
N ASN A 374 14.50 8.78 11.08
CA ASN A 374 14.54 7.51 10.38
C ASN A 374 15.07 6.40 11.29
N VAL A 375 14.53 5.19 11.16
CA VAL A 375 14.99 3.99 11.88
C VAL A 375 15.70 3.06 10.90
N ILE A 376 16.85 2.55 11.28
CA ILE A 376 17.59 1.56 10.48
C ILE A 376 16.98 0.18 10.70
N VAL A 377 16.49 -0.42 9.63
CA VAL A 377 15.84 -1.73 9.64
C VAL A 377 16.60 -2.64 8.69
N TYR A 378 17.39 -3.58 9.25
CA TYR A 378 18.33 -4.46 8.54
C TYR A 378 19.43 -3.72 7.77
N ASP A 379 20.66 -4.24 7.81
CA ASP A 379 21.83 -3.91 6.96
C ASP A 379 21.79 -2.57 6.18
N SER A 380 21.63 -1.44 6.90
CA SER A 380 21.65 -0.02 6.45
C SER A 380 20.38 0.62 5.85
N ILE A 381 19.24 -0.07 5.74
CA ILE A 381 18.03 0.54 5.15
C ILE A 381 17.37 1.49 6.15
N LYS A 382 17.07 2.72 5.72
CA LYS A 382 16.45 3.78 6.54
C LYS A 382 14.95 3.81 6.28
N MET A 383 14.15 3.56 7.31
CA MET A 383 12.69 3.71 7.25
C MET A 383 12.27 5.04 7.87
N PRO A 384 11.48 5.86 7.18
CA PRO A 384 10.80 7.03 7.75
C PRO A 384 9.99 6.64 8.98
N ALA A 385 10.25 7.29 10.10
CA ALA A 385 9.53 7.06 11.35
C ALA A 385 8.67 8.26 11.70
N LYS A 386 9.30 9.41 12.03
CA LYS A 386 8.61 10.61 12.53
C LYS A 386 9.21 11.89 11.95
N ALA A 387 8.42 12.95 11.88
CA ALA A 387 8.90 14.26 11.51
C ALA A 387 8.40 15.31 12.50
N PHE A 388 9.26 16.27 12.85
CA PHE A 388 8.97 17.28 13.86
C PHE A 388 9.32 18.66 13.35
N TYR A 389 8.32 19.53 13.28
CA TYR A 389 8.52 20.95 13.05
C TYR A 389 9.02 21.63 14.34
N ILE A 390 10.05 22.45 14.21
CA ILE A 390 10.62 23.26 15.28
C ILE A 390 10.79 24.68 14.74
N LYS A 391 10.00 25.60 15.29
CA LYS A 391 10.06 27.00 14.89
C LYS A 391 11.41 27.64 15.24
N ALA A 392 11.79 28.66 14.48
CA ALA A 392 12.95 29.50 14.78
C ALA A 392 12.94 29.96 16.24
N ASN A 393 14.10 29.86 16.91
CA ASN A 393 14.31 30.21 18.31
C ASN A 393 13.51 29.39 19.35
N GLU A 394 12.92 28.26 18.96
CA GLU A 394 12.22 27.35 19.87
C GLU A 394 13.02 26.06 20.16
N SER A 395 12.56 25.28 21.14
CA SER A 395 13.17 23.99 21.48
C SER A 395 12.12 22.90 21.58
N PHE A 396 12.50 21.69 21.16
CA PHE A 396 11.67 20.50 21.17
C PHE A 396 12.34 19.38 21.97
N GLN A 397 11.54 18.55 22.64
CA GLN A 397 12.03 17.37 23.33
C GLN A 397 11.59 16.13 22.57
N LEU A 398 12.56 15.41 22.03
CA LEU A 398 12.35 14.14 21.33
C LEU A 398 12.38 13.00 22.34
N ASN A 399 11.33 12.19 22.40
CA ASN A 399 11.33 10.95 23.17
C ASN A 399 12.12 9.87 22.43
N THR A 400 13.17 9.33 23.08
CA THR A 400 14.10 8.39 22.47
C THR A 400 14.11 7.06 23.24
N SER A 401 13.72 5.99 22.55
CA SER A 401 13.72 4.62 23.10
C SER A 401 14.88 3.75 22.61
N ASP A 402 15.65 4.16 21.58
CA ASP A 402 16.87 3.48 21.10
C ASP A 402 17.74 4.41 20.22
N TYR A 403 18.87 4.90 20.76
CA TYR A 403 19.78 5.81 20.03
C TYR A 403 20.55 5.13 18.90
N ASN A 404 20.81 3.82 19.01
CA ASN A 404 21.74 3.12 18.12
C ASN A 404 21.15 2.78 16.76
N LYS A 405 19.82 2.86 16.63
CA LYS A 405 19.10 2.55 15.39
C LYS A 405 18.48 3.77 14.73
N ARG A 406 18.66 4.98 15.27
CA ARG A 406 18.05 6.20 14.75
C ARG A 406 19.02 7.04 13.95
N ILE A 407 18.54 7.58 12.85
CA ILE A 407 19.21 8.59 12.03
C ILE A 407 18.31 9.81 11.98
N LEU A 408 18.88 10.98 12.26
CA LEU A 408 18.21 12.26 12.11
C LEU A 408 18.73 12.97 10.86
N ASN A 409 17.82 13.50 10.05
CA ASN A 409 18.12 14.41 8.95
C ASN A 409 17.40 15.74 9.20
N PHE A 410 17.99 16.87 8.77
CA PHE A 410 17.44 18.19 9.06
C PHE A 410 17.05 18.91 7.78
N TYR A 411 15.79 19.29 7.67
CA TYR A 411 15.26 20.10 6.59
C TYR A 411 15.00 21.52 7.11
N VAL A 412 15.64 22.53 6.53
CA VAL A 412 15.73 23.87 7.13
C VAL A 412 15.35 24.96 6.12
N GLY A 413 14.46 25.87 6.52
CA GLY A 413 13.99 26.94 5.64
C GLY A 413 13.04 27.92 6.32
N ARG A 414 12.35 28.73 5.52
CA ARG A 414 11.33 29.70 5.95
C ARG A 414 10.05 29.51 5.16
N ASN A 415 8.96 30.03 5.73
CA ASN A 415 7.67 30.15 5.06
C ASN A 415 7.18 28.78 4.54
N LEU A 416 6.93 27.86 5.49
CA LEU A 416 6.37 26.55 5.21
C LEU A 416 4.96 26.72 4.60
N ALA A 417 4.71 26.13 3.44
CA ALA A 417 3.40 26.18 2.79
C ALA A 417 3.10 24.91 1.98
N SER A 418 1.86 24.78 1.52
CA SER A 418 1.41 23.74 0.60
C SER A 418 1.39 24.29 -0.82
N PHE A 419 1.84 23.50 -1.81
CA PHE A 419 2.05 24.01 -3.16
C PHE A 419 1.54 23.08 -4.24
N GLN A 420 1.10 23.64 -5.35
CA GLN A 420 0.90 22.87 -6.58
C GLN A 420 2.11 23.07 -7.45
N ASP A 421 2.83 21.97 -7.75
CA ASP A 421 4.01 22.02 -8.59
C ASP A 421 3.65 21.54 -10.02
N PRO A 422 3.93 22.33 -11.08
CA PRO A 422 3.81 21.85 -12.46
C PRO A 422 4.81 20.74 -12.82
N SER A 423 5.83 20.49 -11.98
CA SER A 423 7.01 19.65 -12.28
C SER A 423 6.77 18.14 -12.37
N ARG A 424 5.52 17.66 -12.40
CA ARG A 424 5.15 16.23 -12.49
C ARG A 424 5.59 15.35 -11.30
N HIS A 425 6.22 15.90 -10.27
CA HIS A 425 6.52 15.22 -9.01
C HIS A 425 5.45 15.53 -7.96
N TYR A 426 4.27 14.95 -8.15
CA TYR A 426 3.16 15.10 -7.21
C TYR A 426 3.31 14.11 -6.05
N PHE A 427 3.68 14.61 -4.87
CA PHE A 427 3.48 13.90 -3.61
C PHE A 427 2.12 14.30 -3.04
N ILE A 428 1.08 13.66 -3.54
CA ILE A 428 -0.30 13.86 -3.10
C ILE A 428 -0.62 12.77 -2.09
N GLY A 429 -0.97 13.16 -0.86
CA GLY A 429 -1.44 12.23 0.16
C GLY A 429 -2.83 11.68 -0.15
N ASN A 430 -3.20 10.57 0.51
CA ASN A 430 -4.60 10.13 0.55
C ASN A 430 -5.44 11.29 1.14
N HIS A 431 -6.47 11.72 0.39
CA HIS A 431 -7.34 12.89 0.65
C HIS A 431 -6.91 14.27 0.07
N SER A 432 -6.13 14.31 -1.03
CA SER A 432 -5.92 15.55 -1.80
C SER A 432 -5.23 16.69 -1.03
N ASN A 433 -4.44 16.38 -0.01
CA ASN A 433 -3.58 17.35 0.68
C ASN A 433 -2.16 17.28 0.09
N VAL A 434 -1.63 18.43 -0.31
CA VAL A 434 -0.25 18.53 -0.79
C VAL A 434 0.69 18.60 0.40
N GLU A 435 1.74 17.79 0.38
CA GLU A 435 2.84 17.85 1.34
C GLU A 435 3.47 19.24 1.38
N TYR A 436 3.95 19.63 2.56
CA TYR A 436 4.52 20.96 2.77
C TYR A 436 5.96 21.06 2.24
N ARG A 437 6.44 22.27 1.98
CA ARG A 437 7.89 22.56 1.82
C ARG A 437 8.16 24.01 2.22
N PHE A 438 9.40 24.35 2.49
CA PHE A 438 9.76 25.74 2.70
C PHE A 438 9.83 26.46 1.36
N THR A 439 9.30 27.68 1.25
CA THR A 439 9.48 28.48 0.02
C THR A 439 10.91 29.02 -0.10
N GLU A 440 11.60 29.21 1.02
CA GLU A 440 12.98 29.69 1.08
C GLU A 440 13.82 28.68 1.86
N LEU A 441 14.78 28.03 1.21
CA LEU A 441 15.70 27.09 1.87
C LEU A 441 16.89 27.82 2.48
N ALA A 442 17.39 27.31 3.61
CA ALA A 442 18.70 27.73 4.11
C ALA A 442 19.80 27.38 3.08
N PRO A 443 20.91 28.14 3.01
CA PRO A 443 21.93 27.96 1.97
C PRO A 443 22.53 26.54 1.87
N ASN A 444 22.52 25.78 2.96
CA ASN A 444 23.00 24.41 3.03
C ASN A 444 21.90 23.37 3.34
N ALA A 445 20.62 23.70 3.14
CA ALA A 445 19.51 22.80 3.46
C ALA A 445 19.59 21.44 2.74
N LYS A 446 20.08 21.41 1.49
CA LYS A 446 20.29 20.18 0.72
C LYS A 446 21.37 19.28 1.34
N GLU A 447 22.43 19.87 1.85
CA GLU A 447 23.49 19.11 2.55
C GLU A 447 22.96 18.53 3.86
N LEU A 448 22.18 19.32 4.61
CA LEU A 448 21.63 18.92 5.91
C LEU A 448 20.58 17.80 5.83
N ILE A 449 19.77 17.75 4.77
CA ILE A 449 18.78 16.69 4.60
C ILE A 449 19.40 15.36 4.14
N ASP A 450 20.57 15.42 3.49
CA ASP A 450 21.30 14.23 3.04
C ASP A 450 22.26 13.68 4.09
N LYS A 451 22.66 14.51 5.05
CA LYS A 451 23.57 14.11 6.12
C LYS A 451 22.86 13.27 7.17
N ASP A 452 23.28 12.01 7.30
CA ASP A 452 22.84 11.15 8.39
C ASP A 452 23.51 11.57 9.69
N CYS A 453 22.71 12.04 10.64
CA CYS A 453 23.21 12.45 11.94
C CYS A 453 22.77 11.46 13.02
N ARG A 454 23.72 11.07 13.87
CA ARG A 454 23.48 10.29 15.08
C ARG A 454 24.01 11.09 16.26
N PHE A 455 23.20 11.21 17.30
CA PHE A 455 23.55 12.04 18.44
C PHE A 455 23.15 11.34 19.73
N GLU A 456 24.07 11.31 20.70
CA GLU A 456 23.84 10.72 22.02
C GLU A 456 23.48 11.78 23.09
N GLY A 457 23.58 13.07 22.73
CA GLY A 457 23.38 14.21 23.65
C GLY A 457 22.45 15.29 23.10
N PRO A 458 22.26 16.40 23.84
CA PRO A 458 21.43 17.52 23.40
C PRO A 458 21.93 18.09 22.06
N ILE A 459 20.99 18.39 21.17
CA ILE A 459 21.26 18.90 19.84
C ILE A 459 20.97 20.39 19.81
N GLU A 460 21.83 21.16 19.15
CA GLU A 460 21.67 22.59 18.99
C GLU A 460 21.96 23.00 17.55
N LEU A 461 21.02 23.71 16.93
CA LEU A 461 21.17 24.28 15.59
C LEU A 461 21.48 25.78 15.71
N ARG A 462 22.53 26.25 15.02
CA ARG A 462 22.93 27.67 15.00
C ARG A 462 23.38 28.09 13.60
N GLU A 463 23.33 29.39 13.34
CA GLU A 463 23.91 29.96 12.13
C GLU A 463 25.39 30.28 12.33
N GLU A 464 26.27 29.67 11.54
CA GLU A 464 27.69 29.98 11.48
C GLU A 464 28.12 30.25 10.04
N LYS A 465 28.84 31.37 9.83
CA LYS A 465 29.37 31.76 8.50
C LYS A 465 28.30 31.74 7.39
N GLY A 466 27.06 32.09 7.73
CA GLY A 466 25.93 32.13 6.79
C GLY A 466 25.31 30.76 6.45
N LYS A 467 25.64 29.70 7.19
CA LYS A 467 25.05 28.36 7.06
C LYS A 467 24.45 27.90 8.38
N VAL A 468 23.52 26.94 8.32
CA VAL A 468 22.98 26.29 9.52
C VAL A 468 23.84 25.09 9.87
N GLU A 469 24.37 25.06 11.09
CA GLU A 469 25.20 23.98 11.60
C GLU A 469 24.47 23.25 12.74
N VAL A 470 24.71 21.94 12.85
CA VAL A 470 24.10 21.07 13.87
C VAL A 470 25.19 20.57 14.81
N PHE A 471 25.09 20.97 16.08
CA PHE A 471 26.05 20.62 17.11
C PHE A 471 25.41 19.67 18.11
N THR A 472 26.17 18.67 18.57
CA THR A 472 25.93 18.12 19.90
C THR A 472 26.54 19.06 20.91
N LYS A 473 25.75 19.40 21.93
CA LYS A 473 26.33 19.92 23.16
C LYS A 473 27.13 18.77 23.75
N GLU A 474 28.41 18.66 23.43
CA GLU A 474 29.33 17.90 24.26
C GLU A 474 29.00 18.29 25.70
N VAL A 475 28.79 17.29 26.55
CA VAL A 475 28.62 17.51 27.99
C VAL A 475 29.86 18.26 28.42
N ARG A 476 29.73 19.58 28.49
CA ARG A 476 30.79 20.54 28.81
C ARG A 476 31.08 20.49 30.31
N SER A 477 31.07 19.29 30.89
CA SER A 477 31.41 19.02 32.28
C SER A 477 32.66 18.15 32.43
N ALA A 478 33.21 17.54 31.37
CA ALA A 478 34.46 16.79 31.51
C ALA A 478 35.68 17.60 31.04
N VAL A 479 35.60 18.33 29.92
CA VAL A 479 36.76 19.03 29.34
C VAL A 479 37.03 20.39 29.99
N GLU A 480 35.99 21.10 30.47
CA GLU A 480 36.18 22.35 31.22
C GLU A 480 36.55 22.08 32.69
N GLU A 481 36.08 20.99 33.32
CA GLU A 481 36.56 20.59 34.66
C GLU A 481 38.02 20.13 34.63
N ILE A 482 38.45 19.44 33.57
CA ILE A 482 39.88 19.08 33.40
C ILE A 482 40.73 20.33 33.11
N LYS A 483 40.22 21.33 32.39
CA LYS A 483 40.93 22.60 32.16
C LYS A 483 40.94 23.51 33.39
N GLU A 484 39.87 23.58 34.18
CA GLU A 484 39.85 24.32 35.45
C GLU A 484 40.64 23.63 36.56
N ALA A 485 40.72 22.29 36.56
CA ALA A 485 41.59 21.53 37.47
C ALA A 485 43.08 21.64 37.04
N ALA A 486 43.37 21.74 35.74
CA ALA A 486 44.73 21.98 35.25
C ALA A 486 45.18 23.44 35.39
N ALA A 487 44.26 24.41 35.49
CA ALA A 487 44.56 25.82 35.74
C ALA A 487 44.66 26.18 37.24
N LYS A 488 44.34 25.24 38.14
CA LYS A 488 44.44 25.39 39.60
C LYS A 488 45.61 24.62 40.23
N ASN A 489 46.50 24.04 39.42
CA ASN A 489 47.78 23.48 39.86
C ASN A 489 48.95 24.37 39.44
#